data_AF-A0A4Q3V2G6-F1
#
_entry.id   AF-A0A4Q3V2G6-F1
#
_cell.length_a   1.000
_cell.length_b   1.000
_cell.length_c   1.000
_cell.angle_alpha   90.00
_cell.angle_beta   90.00
_cell.angle_gamma   90.00
#
_symmetry.space_group_name_H-M   'P 1'
#
loop_
_entity.id
_entity.type
_entity.pdbx_description
1 polymer ?
#
loop_
_entity_poly.entity_id
_entity_poly.type
_entity_poly.pdbx_seq_one_letter_code
_entity_poly.pdbx_strand_id
1 'polypeptide(L)' 'MATPIRIDFVSDIACPWCVVGLKSLQKALEAVGDQVEVEFHFQPFELNPDMVPEGENTTE' A
#
# COMPACT_ATOMS: atom_id res chain seq x y z
N MET A 1 -18.49 -20.13 -3.20
CA MET A 1 -18.89 -18.72 -3.35
C MET A 1 -17.70 -17.89 -2.91
N ALA A 2 -17.27 -16.91 -3.70
CA ALA A 2 -16.14 -16.06 -3.32
C ALA A 2 -16.53 -15.17 -2.12
N THR A 3 -15.61 -14.98 -1.18
CA THR A 3 -15.85 -14.06 -0.05
C THR A 3 -15.50 -12.64 -0.47
N PRO A 4 -16.45 -11.68 -0.43
CA PRO A 4 -16.14 -10.30 -0.76
C PRO A 4 -15.32 -9.65 0.36
N ILE A 5 -14.22 -9.00 -0.01
CA ILE A 5 -13.32 -8.31 0.91
C ILE A 5 -12.96 -6.95 0.32
N ARG A 6 -13.03 -5.91 1.16
CA ARG A 6 -12.49 -4.59 0.86
C ARG A 6 -11.11 -4.45 1.46
N ILE A 7 -10.16 -3.97 0.67
CA ILE A 7 -8.81 -3.63 1.13
C ILE A 7 -8.54 -2.15 0.87
N ASP A 8 -8.44 -1.38 1.95
CA ASP A 8 -7.95 0.00 1.91
C ASP A 8 -6.43 -0.02 2.17
N PHE A 9 -5.64 0.18 1.11
CA PHE A 9 -4.19 0.19 1.15
C PHE A 9 -3.66 1.60 1.37
N VAL A 10 -3.25 1.88 2.61
CA VAL A 10 -2.69 3.18 3.02
C VAL A 10 -1.19 3.22 2.69
N SER A 11 -0.76 4.19 1.89
CA SER A 11 0.65 4.28 1.48
C SER A 11 1.12 5.70 1.22
N ASP A 12 2.39 5.92 1.52
CA ASP A 12 3.17 7.09 1.12
C ASP A 12 4.18 6.69 0.03
N ILE A 13 4.46 7.61 -0.89
CA ILE A 13 5.50 7.51 -1.92
C ILE A 13 6.89 7.48 -1.29
N ALA A 14 7.14 8.23 -0.21
CA ALA A 14 8.44 8.29 0.47
C ALA A 14 8.79 7.00 1.24
N CYS A 15 7.81 6.11 1.42
CA CYS A 15 7.93 4.88 2.20
C CYS A 15 8.49 3.71 1.35
N PRO A 16 9.78 3.31 1.51
CA PRO A 16 10.34 2.20 0.74
C PRO A 16 9.66 0.85 1.06
N TRP A 17 9.11 0.70 2.27
CA TRP A 17 8.40 -0.51 2.67
C TRP A 17 6.99 -0.60 2.08
N CYS A 18 6.38 0.51 1.72
CA CYS A 18 5.01 0.52 1.21
C CYS A 18 4.96 -0.16 -0.17
N VAL A 19 5.97 0.03 -1.03
CA VAL A 19 6.06 -0.71 -2.30
C VAL A 19 6.38 -2.20 -2.09
N VAL A 20 7.21 -2.55 -1.10
CA VAL A 20 7.49 -3.95 -0.75
C VAL A 20 6.22 -4.64 -0.23
N GLY A 21 5.44 -3.94 0.59
CA GLY A 21 4.14 -4.39 1.10
C GLY A 21 3.13 -4.60 -0.03
N LEU A 22 3.02 -3.65 -0.96
CA LEU A 22 2.14 -3.77 -2.12
C LEU A 22 2.50 -5.00 -2.97
N LYS A 23 3.79 -5.24 -3.23
CA LYS A 23 4.23 -6.42 -3.98
C LYS A 23 3.93 -7.73 -3.25
N SER A 24 4.06 -7.74 -1.94
CA SER A 24 3.76 -8.92 -1.13
C SER A 24 2.26 -9.20 -1.11
N LEU A 25 1.43 -8.16 -1.03
CA LEU A 25 -0.03 -8.25 -1.12
C LEU A 25 -0.49 -8.76 -2.49
N GLN A 26 0.08 -8.24 -3.58
CA GLN A 26 -0.19 -8.73 -4.94
C GLN A 26 0.06 -10.24 -5.05
N LYS A 27 1.20 -10.74 -4.54
CA LYS A 27 1.49 -12.18 -4.51
C LYS A 27 0.49 -12.98 -3.68
N ALA A 28 0.05 -12.44 -2.55
CA ALA A 28 -0.95 -13.11 -1.72
C ALA A 28 -2.31 -13.21 -2.43
N LEU A 29 -2.73 -12.15 -3.13
CA LEU A 29 -3.96 -12.13 -3.92
C LEU A 29 -3.91 -13.16 -5.07
N GLU A 30 -2.78 -13.24 -5.77
CA GLU A 30 -2.54 -14.28 -6.79
C GLU A 30 -2.63 -15.70 -6.20
N ALA A 31 -2.08 -15.92 -5.00
CA ALA A 31 -2.09 -17.23 -4.35
C ALA A 31 -3.49 -17.66 -3.85
N VAL A 32 -4.31 -16.71 -3.40
CA VAL A 32 -5.68 -16.98 -2.94
C VAL A 32 -6.62 -17.25 -4.13
N GLY A 33 -6.41 -16.56 -5.26
CA GLY A 33 -7.20 -16.72 -6.47
C GLY A 33 -8.68 -16.41 -6.26
N ASP A 34 -9.55 -17.16 -6.93
CA ASP A 34 -11.01 -16.91 -7.00
C ASP A 34 -11.78 -17.22 -5.69
N GLN A 35 -11.08 -17.52 -4.60
CA GLN A 35 -11.69 -17.73 -3.29
C GLN A 35 -12.19 -16.41 -2.68
N VAL A 36 -11.61 -15.28 -3.10
CA VAL A 36 -11.96 -13.95 -2.62
C VAL A 36 -12.27 -13.02 -3.78
N GLU A 37 -13.27 -12.16 -3.60
CA GLU A 37 -13.56 -11.06 -4.51
C GLU A 37 -13.07 -9.78 -3.84
N VAL A 38 -12.08 -9.11 -4.42
CA VAL A 38 -11.39 -7.99 -3.76
C VAL A 38 -11.78 -6.66 -4.38
N GLU A 39 -12.34 -5.78 -3.56
CA GLU A 39 -12.42 -4.35 -3.83
C GLU A 39 -11.16 -3.68 -3.27
N PHE A 40 -10.30 -3.16 -4.16
CA PHE A 40 -9.02 -2.56 -3.78
C PHE A 40 -9.05 -1.04 -3.88
N HIS A 41 -8.76 -0.34 -2.79
CA HIS A 41 -8.71 1.13 -2.73
C HIS A 41 -7.35 1.60 -2.22
N PHE A 42 -6.75 2.55 -2.92
CA PHE A 42 -5.56 3.25 -2.45
C PHE A 42 -5.97 4.44 -1.59
N GLN A 43 -5.38 4.54 -0.40
CA GLN A 43 -5.54 5.66 0.52
C GLN A 43 -4.20 6.41 0.60
N PRO A 44 -4.12 7.66 0.12
CA PRO A 44 -2.91 8.47 0.25
C PRO A 44 -2.54 8.68 1.72
N PHE A 45 -1.24 8.67 2.00
CA PHE A 45 -0.69 8.98 3.31
C PHE A 45 0.59 9.79 3.15
N GLU A 46 0.85 10.66 4.12
CA GLU A 46 2.06 11.45 4.21
C GLU A 46 2.73 11.12 5.55
N LEU A 47 3.89 10.45 5.51
CA LEU A 47 4.65 10.02 6.67
C LEU A 47 5.19 11.22 7.46
N ASN A 48 5.59 12.27 6.74
CA ASN A 48 6.04 13.53 7.31
C ASN A 48 5.19 14.69 6.78
N PRO A 49 4.07 15.02 7.45
CA PRO A 49 3.22 16.15 7.07
C PRO A 49 3.89 17.53 7.15
N ASP A 50 5.02 17.61 7.87
CA ASP A 50 5.77 18.84 8.07
C ASP A 50 6.95 18.97 7.08
N MET A 51 7.07 18.06 6.11
CA MET A 51 8.14 18.03 5.10
C MET A 51 8.18 19.35 4.31
N VAL A 52 9.35 20.00 4.27
CA VAL A 52 9.54 21.22 3.49
C VAL A 52 9.53 20.94 1.98
N PRO A 53 9.16 21.91 1.12
CA PRO A 53 9.05 21.71 -0.33
C PRO A 53 10.34 21.22 -1.01
N GLU A 54 11.50 21.54 -0.44
CA GLU A 54 12.81 21.13 -0.93
C GLU A 54 13.14 19.66 -0.64
N GLY A 55 12.35 19.02 0.23
CA GLY A 55 12.60 17.67 0.74
C GLY A 55 13.73 17.64 1.78
N GLU A 56 13.94 16.46 2.35
CA GLU A 56 14.97 16.20 3.35
C GLU A 56 15.82 14.98 2.95
N ASN A 57 17.07 14.97 3.40
CA ASN A 57 17.93 13.81 3.23
C ASN A 57 17.51 12.73 4.23
N THR A 58 17.16 11.54 3.74
CA THR A 58 16.72 10.41 4.57
C THR A 58 17.82 9.78 5.42
N THR A 59 19.07 10.25 5.27
CA THR A 59 20.26 9.72 5.95
C THR A 59 20.98 10.71 6.87
N GLU A 60 20.52 11.96 6.93
CA GLU A 60 21.05 12.98 7.85
C GLU A 60 20.20 13.09 9.13
#